data_AF-F8S927-F1
#
_entry.id   AF-F8S927-F1
#
_cell.length_a   1.000
_cell.length_b   1.000
_cell.length_c   1.000
_cell.angle_alpha   90.00
_cell.angle_beta   90.00
_cell.angle_gamma   90.00
#
_symmetry.space_group_name_H-M   'P 1'
#
loop_
_entity.id
_entity.type
_entity.pdbx_description
1 polymer ?
#
loop_
_entity_poly.entity_id
_entity_poly.type
_entity_poly.pdbx_seq_one_letter_code
_entity_poly.pdbx_strand_id
1 'polypeptide(L)'
;GHQGYEYIDLGRIWQILLFVGLLLWYFLVVRAARPALKAGGEHRSLVWVFLVSAGAIGLLYGAGLNWGQHTHLSIVEYWRWWVVHLWVEGFFEVFATAVIAFFFARLSLIKPDVAAKASLLSATICLAGGIIGTCHHLYFSGTPTVALAWGSVFSALEVVPLTMVAFSAFDDLRRGKLTPWAQRYKWPIHFFVAVAFWNMVGAGLFGFLINP
;
A
#
# COMPACT_ATOMS: atom_id res chain seq x y z
N GLY A 1 -6.97 23.52 -15.47
CA GLY A 1 -5.74 23.27 -16.24
C GLY A 1 -5.37 21.81 -16.15
N HIS A 2 -4.61 21.31 -17.12
CA HIS A 2 -4.20 19.90 -17.27
C HIS A 2 -2.67 19.82 -17.20
N GLN A 3 -2.09 18.89 -16.44
CA GLN A 3 -0.63 18.76 -16.33
C GLN A 3 0.00 17.97 -17.49
N GLY A 4 -0.75 17.06 -18.11
CA GLY A 4 -0.29 16.30 -19.29
C GLY A 4 0.51 15.05 -18.96
N TYR A 5 0.48 14.59 -17.70
CA TYR A 5 1.13 13.38 -17.24
C TYR A 5 0.09 12.42 -16.69
N GLU A 6 0.00 11.23 -17.29
CA GLU A 6 -0.96 10.20 -16.92
C GLU A 6 -0.93 9.93 -15.40
N TYR A 7 -2.12 9.73 -14.82
CA TYR A 7 -2.38 9.54 -13.39
C TYR A 7 -2.21 10.81 -12.53
N ILE A 8 -1.57 11.87 -13.04
CA ILE A 8 -1.42 13.18 -12.38
C ILE A 8 -1.82 14.30 -13.35
N ASP A 9 -2.91 14.09 -14.07
CA ASP A 9 -3.44 15.02 -15.07
C ASP A 9 -4.03 16.29 -14.43
N LEU A 10 -4.41 16.16 -13.16
CA LEU A 10 -5.07 17.18 -12.36
C LEU A 10 -4.19 18.44 -12.26
N GLY A 11 -4.71 19.62 -12.63
CA GLY A 11 -3.95 20.88 -12.53
C GLY A 11 -3.38 21.15 -11.12
N ARG A 12 -2.22 21.81 -11.03
CA ARG A 12 -1.44 21.97 -9.79
C ARG A 12 -2.25 22.47 -8.59
N ILE A 13 -3.16 23.43 -8.78
CA ILE A 13 -4.02 23.96 -7.71
C ILE A 13 -4.90 22.84 -7.11
N TRP A 14 -5.54 22.05 -7.97
CA TRP A 14 -6.38 20.95 -7.55
C TRP A 14 -5.57 19.86 -6.85
N GLN A 15 -4.32 19.65 -7.28
CA GLN A 15 -3.42 18.68 -6.67
C GLN A 15 -3.03 19.11 -5.24
N ILE A 16 -2.75 20.40 -5.05
CA ILE A 16 -2.49 20.98 -3.72
C ILE A 16 -3.73 20.85 -2.83
N LEU A 17 -4.93 21.13 -3.35
CA LEU A 17 -6.17 20.98 -2.59
C LEU A 17 -6.42 19.52 -2.18
N LEU A 18 -6.15 18.56 -3.06
CA LEU A 18 -6.21 17.14 -2.73
C LEU A 18 -5.22 16.80 -1.62
N PHE A 19 -3.98 17.28 -1.71
CA PHE A 19 -2.97 17.06 -0.67
C PHE A 19 -3.40 17.64 0.69
N VAL A 20 -3.94 18.86 0.71
CA VAL A 20 -4.52 19.45 1.93
C VAL A 20 -5.67 18.61 2.46
N GLY A 21 -6.54 18.09 1.58
CA GLY A 21 -7.60 17.15 1.94
C GLY A 21 -7.08 15.88 2.61
N LEU A 22 -5.98 15.30 2.10
CA LEU A 22 -5.31 14.15 2.68
C LEU A 22 -4.69 14.46 4.06
N LEU A 23 -4.08 15.64 4.22
CA LEU A 23 -3.56 16.09 5.51
C LEU A 23 -4.67 16.30 6.55
N LEU A 24 -5.80 16.88 6.13
CA LEU A 24 -6.98 17.04 6.98
C LEU A 24 -7.57 15.67 7.37
N TRP A 25 -7.69 14.75 6.41
CA TRP A 25 -8.11 13.38 6.68
C TRP A 25 -7.20 12.70 7.70
N TYR A 26 -5.87 12.77 7.51
CA TYR A 26 -4.91 12.17 8.44
C TYR A 26 -5.01 12.80 9.84
N PHE A 27 -5.18 14.12 9.92
CA PHE A 27 -5.42 14.80 11.19
C PHE A 27 -6.66 14.25 11.91
N LEU A 28 -7.76 14.03 11.18
CA LEU A 28 -8.99 13.44 11.74
C LEU A 28 -8.77 12.00 12.22
N VAL A 29 -8.01 11.20 11.46
CA VAL A 29 -7.64 9.82 11.84
C VAL A 29 -6.83 9.81 13.14
N VAL A 30 -5.77 10.64 13.22
CA VAL A 30 -4.95 10.77 14.45
C VAL A 30 -5.80 11.23 15.63
N ARG A 31 -6.67 12.23 15.42
CA ARG A 31 -7.58 12.74 16.46
C ARG A 31 -8.50 11.64 16.99
N ALA A 32 -9.05 10.80 16.12
CA ALA A 32 -9.92 9.69 16.49
C ALA A 32 -9.19 8.54 17.20
N ALA A 33 -7.94 8.26 16.80
CA ALA A 33 -7.13 7.19 17.40
C ALA A 33 -6.42 7.61 18.70
N ARG A 34 -6.24 8.92 18.95
CA ARG A 34 -5.53 9.45 20.11
C ARG A 34 -6.03 8.91 21.47
N PRO A 35 -7.34 8.77 21.73
CA PRO A 35 -7.83 8.20 22.98
C PRO A 35 -7.40 6.74 23.16
N ALA A 36 -7.43 5.94 22.08
CA ALA A 36 -7.01 4.53 22.12
C ALA A 36 -5.51 4.38 22.41
N LEU A 37 -4.68 5.29 21.89
CA LEU A 37 -3.24 5.33 22.23
C LEU A 37 -2.99 5.69 23.70
N LYS A 38 -3.78 6.62 24.26
CA LYS A 38 -3.65 7.06 25.66
C LYS A 38 -4.12 5.99 26.65
N ALA A 39 -5.16 5.25 26.31
CA ALA A 39 -5.70 4.19 27.15
C ALA A 39 -4.70 3.02 27.35
N GLY A 40 -3.78 2.82 26.40
CA GLY A 40 -2.81 1.73 26.46
C GLY A 40 -3.46 0.35 26.24
N GLY A 41 -2.70 -0.71 26.49
CA GLY A 41 -3.17 -2.11 26.38
C GLY A 41 -2.68 -2.85 25.14
N GLU A 42 -3.18 -4.07 24.97
CA GLU A 42 -2.69 -5.06 23.99
C GLU A 42 -2.83 -4.61 22.51
N HIS A 43 -3.76 -3.69 22.23
CA HIS A 43 -4.00 -3.19 20.87
C HIS A 43 -3.06 -2.05 20.46
N ARG A 44 -2.25 -1.51 21.38
CA ARG A 44 -1.48 -0.28 21.15
C ARG A 44 -0.53 -0.39 19.95
N SER A 45 0.17 -1.52 19.82
CA SER A 45 1.08 -1.77 18.70
C SER A 45 0.34 -1.76 17.36
N LEU A 46 -0.84 -2.38 17.30
CA LEU A 46 -1.66 -2.44 16.10
C LEU A 46 -2.22 -1.05 15.72
N VAL A 47 -2.61 -0.25 16.70
CA VAL A 47 -3.02 1.15 16.48
C VAL A 47 -1.86 1.98 15.93
N TRP A 48 -0.63 1.77 16.40
CA TRP A 48 0.55 2.44 15.85
C TRP A 48 0.82 2.06 14.39
N VAL A 49 0.79 0.76 14.08
CA VAL A 49 0.98 0.28 12.69
C VAL A 49 -0.04 0.93 11.76
N PHE A 50 -1.31 0.98 12.18
CA PHE A 50 -2.37 1.66 11.44
C PHE A 50 -2.14 3.17 11.27
N LEU A 51 -1.67 3.86 12.32
CA LEU A 51 -1.43 5.31 12.24
C LEU A 51 -0.22 5.67 11.39
N VAL A 52 0.83 4.83 11.40
CA VAL A 52 2.00 5.01 10.55
C VAL A 52 1.63 4.77 9.09
N SER A 53 0.88 3.70 8.79
CA SER A 53 0.44 3.44 7.41
C SER A 53 -0.55 4.50 6.91
N ALA A 54 -1.50 4.96 7.74
CA ALA A 54 -2.36 6.08 7.40
C ALA A 54 -1.57 7.37 7.14
N GLY A 55 -0.51 7.61 7.92
CA GLY A 55 0.39 8.75 7.73
C GLY A 55 1.12 8.68 6.39
N ALA A 56 1.59 7.49 5.99
CA ALA A 56 2.20 7.28 4.68
C ALA A 56 1.24 7.65 3.54
N ILE A 57 -0.04 7.26 3.63
CA ILE A 57 -1.08 7.68 2.67
C ILE A 57 -1.26 9.20 2.66
N GLY A 58 -1.34 9.84 3.83
CA GLY A 58 -1.56 11.28 3.91
C GLY A 58 -0.39 12.12 3.38
N LEU A 59 0.84 11.71 3.71
CA LEU A 59 2.04 12.52 3.52
C LEU A 59 2.73 12.29 2.19
N LEU A 60 2.79 11.04 1.70
CA LEU A 60 3.67 10.68 0.58
C LEU A 60 3.09 11.05 -0.79
N TYR A 61 1.80 11.40 -0.84
CA TYR A 61 1.24 12.12 -1.99
C TYR A 61 1.98 13.45 -2.26
N GLY A 62 2.60 14.04 -1.24
CA GLY A 62 3.42 15.25 -1.35
C GLY A 62 4.60 15.11 -2.30
N ALA A 63 5.08 13.89 -2.58
CA ALA A 63 6.09 13.64 -3.62
C ALA A 63 5.64 14.16 -4.99
N GLY A 64 4.32 14.17 -5.23
CA GLY A 64 3.66 14.70 -6.42
C GLY A 64 3.84 16.19 -6.67
N LEU A 65 4.41 16.94 -5.72
CA LEU A 65 4.55 18.40 -5.80
C LEU A 65 5.98 18.84 -6.18
N ASN A 66 6.90 17.90 -6.39
CA ASN A 66 8.33 18.17 -6.60
C ASN A 66 8.75 18.53 -8.04
N TRP A 67 7.80 18.80 -8.95
CA TRP A 67 8.11 19.26 -10.31
C TRP A 67 7.33 20.51 -10.72
N GLY A 68 7.88 21.25 -11.67
CA GLY A 68 7.24 22.40 -12.31
C GLY A 68 6.98 22.18 -13.80
N GLN A 69 6.48 23.21 -14.47
CA GLN A 69 6.17 23.17 -15.91
C GLN A 69 7.42 23.02 -16.79
N HIS A 70 8.58 23.49 -16.34
CA HIS A 70 9.84 23.48 -17.11
C HIS A 70 10.86 22.48 -16.55
N THR A 71 10.43 21.53 -15.72
CA THR A 71 11.30 20.48 -15.19
C THR A 71 11.63 19.46 -16.28
N HIS A 72 12.87 18.95 -16.27
CA HIS A 72 13.30 17.92 -17.22
C HIS A 72 12.43 16.65 -17.10
N LEU A 73 12.05 16.05 -18.23
CA LEU A 73 11.10 14.94 -18.26
C LEU A 73 11.51 13.76 -17.38
N SER A 74 12.78 13.36 -17.39
CA SER A 74 13.28 12.27 -16.53
C SER A 74 13.10 12.54 -15.03
N ILE A 75 13.13 13.80 -14.61
CA ILE A 75 12.88 14.19 -13.21
C ILE A 75 11.38 14.16 -12.91
N VAL A 76 10.54 14.54 -13.87
CA VAL A 76 9.09 14.41 -13.74
C VAL A 76 8.70 12.93 -13.61
N GLU A 77 9.23 12.08 -14.50
CA GLU A 77 9.01 10.62 -14.45
C GLU A 77 9.43 10.04 -13.11
N TYR A 78 10.62 10.38 -12.61
CA TYR A 78 11.07 9.97 -11.28
C TYR A 78 10.02 10.27 -10.20
N TRP A 79 9.62 11.54 -10.03
CA TRP A 79 8.65 11.92 -9.00
C TRP A 79 7.22 11.44 -9.26
N ARG A 80 6.84 11.25 -10.52
CA ARG A 80 5.53 10.70 -10.90
C ARG A 80 5.39 9.28 -10.37
N TRP A 81 6.41 8.45 -10.53
CA TRP A 81 6.40 7.07 -10.04
C TRP A 81 6.48 6.94 -8.52
N TRP A 82 6.96 7.95 -7.80
CA TRP A 82 6.79 8.00 -6.34
C TRP A 82 5.31 8.07 -5.92
N VAL A 83 4.45 8.68 -6.74
CA VAL A 83 3.02 8.73 -6.45
C VAL A 83 2.30 7.53 -7.05
N VAL A 84 2.60 7.16 -8.30
CA VAL A 84 1.88 6.09 -8.98
C VAL A 84 2.30 4.72 -8.46
N HIS A 85 3.60 4.42 -8.42
CA HIS A 85 4.10 3.14 -7.90
C HIS A 85 4.07 3.17 -6.38
N LEU A 86 4.86 4.05 -5.77
CA LEU A 86 5.13 3.90 -4.36
C LEU A 86 3.94 4.27 -3.47
N TRP A 87 3.21 5.34 -3.81
CA TRP A 87 2.02 5.75 -3.07
C TRP A 87 0.81 4.86 -3.34
N VAL A 88 0.43 4.60 -4.59
CA VAL A 88 -0.75 3.74 -4.88
C VAL A 88 -0.46 2.27 -4.62
N GLU A 89 0.62 1.70 -5.16
CA GLU A 89 0.90 0.27 -5.02
C GLU A 89 1.44 -0.05 -3.62
N GLY A 90 2.57 0.56 -3.23
CA GLY A 90 3.24 0.25 -1.97
C GLY A 90 2.45 0.64 -0.72
N PHE A 91 2.14 1.93 -0.56
CA PHE A 91 1.57 2.42 0.70
C PHE A 91 0.09 2.05 0.91
N PHE A 92 -0.75 1.98 -0.14
CA PHE A 92 -2.13 1.48 0.04
C PHE A 92 -2.15 0.01 0.39
N GLU A 93 -1.26 -0.83 -0.14
CA GLU A 93 -1.19 -2.25 0.23
C GLU A 93 -0.87 -2.41 1.72
N VAL A 94 0.12 -1.66 2.22
CA VAL A 94 0.48 -1.64 3.65
C VAL A 94 -0.68 -1.13 4.51
N PHE A 95 -1.36 -0.07 4.07
CA PHE A 95 -2.51 0.49 4.78
C PHE A 95 -3.69 -0.49 4.83
N ALA A 96 -4.05 -1.08 3.68
CA ALA A 96 -5.13 -2.07 3.58
C ALA A 96 -4.83 -3.30 4.46
N THR A 97 -3.61 -3.81 4.42
CA THR A 97 -3.17 -4.94 5.26
C THR A 97 -3.26 -4.63 6.75
N ALA A 98 -2.83 -3.43 7.17
CA ALA A 98 -2.96 -2.99 8.56
C ALA A 98 -4.43 -2.85 9.00
N VAL A 99 -5.31 -2.36 8.12
CA VAL A 99 -6.75 -2.23 8.38
C VAL A 99 -7.39 -3.62 8.52
N ILE A 100 -7.12 -4.55 7.61
CA ILE A 100 -7.64 -5.92 7.67
C ILE A 100 -7.18 -6.61 8.96
N ALA A 101 -5.90 -6.51 9.29
CA ALA A 101 -5.36 -7.05 10.54
C ALA A 101 -6.02 -6.42 11.78
N PHE A 102 -6.29 -5.11 11.76
CA PHE A 102 -7.05 -4.42 12.80
C PHE A 102 -8.47 -4.99 12.94
N PHE A 103 -9.20 -5.17 11.84
CA PHE A 103 -10.54 -5.78 11.86
C PHE A 103 -10.52 -7.20 12.42
N PHE A 104 -9.58 -8.04 11.99
CA PHE A 104 -9.47 -9.42 12.48
C PHE A 104 -9.13 -9.48 13.97
N ALA A 105 -8.27 -8.57 14.45
CA ALA A 105 -8.00 -8.45 15.89
C ALA A 105 -9.22 -7.96 16.68
N ARG A 106 -10.03 -7.04 16.12
CA ARG A 106 -11.25 -6.53 16.77
C ARG A 106 -12.41 -7.52 16.78
N LEU A 107 -12.45 -8.44 15.81
CA LEU A 107 -13.39 -9.55 15.75
C LEU A 107 -12.93 -10.78 16.56
N SER A 108 -11.83 -10.66 17.30
CA SER A 108 -11.23 -11.75 18.09
C SER A 108 -10.86 -12.99 17.26
N LEU A 109 -10.59 -12.81 15.96
CA LEU A 109 -10.11 -13.88 15.08
C LEU A 109 -8.62 -14.13 15.25
N ILE A 110 -7.85 -13.08 15.53
CA ILE A 110 -6.39 -13.11 15.69
C ILE A 110 -6.00 -12.31 16.92
N LYS A 111 -4.98 -12.75 17.66
CA LYS A 111 -4.43 -11.98 18.78
C LYS A 111 -3.83 -10.66 18.30
N PRO A 112 -4.06 -9.52 18.98
CA PRO A 112 -3.59 -8.20 18.53
C PRO A 112 -2.07 -8.11 18.30
N ASP A 113 -1.27 -8.78 19.14
CA ASP A 113 0.19 -8.82 19.00
C ASP A 113 0.63 -9.58 17.75
N VAL A 114 -0.02 -10.71 17.45
CA VAL A 114 0.26 -11.50 16.24
C VAL A 114 -0.13 -10.72 15.00
N ALA A 115 -1.31 -10.07 15.02
CA ALA A 115 -1.77 -9.21 13.93
C ALA A 115 -0.77 -8.06 13.66
N ALA A 116 -0.28 -7.39 14.70
CA ALA A 116 0.68 -6.29 14.55
C ALA A 116 2.01 -6.77 13.96
N LYS A 117 2.54 -7.90 14.45
CA LYS A 117 3.79 -8.49 13.92
C LYS A 117 3.65 -8.94 12.47
N ALA A 118 2.52 -9.57 12.13
CA ALA A 118 2.23 -10.00 10.76
C ALA A 118 2.12 -8.81 9.80
N SER A 119 1.41 -7.74 10.18
CA SER A 119 1.34 -6.52 9.38
C SER A 119 2.69 -5.84 9.21
N LEU A 120 3.52 -5.80 10.26
CA LEU A 120 4.88 -5.24 10.16
C LEU A 120 5.78 -6.07 9.24
N LEU A 121 5.71 -7.39 9.32
CA LEU A 121 6.46 -8.28 8.45
C LEU A 121 6.04 -8.09 6.99
N SER A 122 4.74 -8.14 6.72
CA SER A 122 4.19 -7.91 5.37
C SER A 122 4.60 -6.54 4.84
N ALA A 123 4.48 -5.48 5.65
CA ALA A 123 4.91 -4.14 5.27
C ALA A 123 6.41 -4.07 4.97
N THR A 124 7.25 -4.76 5.76
CA THR A 124 8.69 -4.78 5.53
C THR A 124 9.03 -5.44 4.20
N ILE A 125 8.39 -6.56 3.86
CA ILE A 125 8.68 -7.25 2.60
C ILE A 125 8.16 -6.44 1.40
N CYS A 126 6.92 -5.93 1.45
CA CYS A 126 6.36 -5.09 0.40
C CYS A 126 7.22 -3.83 0.17
N LEU A 127 7.62 -3.12 1.24
CA LEU A 127 8.41 -1.89 1.11
C LEU A 127 9.87 -2.14 0.70
N ALA A 128 10.46 -3.26 1.13
CA ALA A 128 11.82 -3.61 0.72
C ALA A 128 11.93 -3.81 -0.79
N GLY A 129 10.93 -4.44 -1.41
CA GLY A 129 10.80 -4.52 -2.86
C GLY A 129 10.37 -3.17 -3.45
N GLY A 130 9.18 -2.68 -3.07
CA GLY A 130 8.48 -1.54 -3.68
C GLY A 130 9.25 -0.23 -3.74
N ILE A 131 9.98 0.13 -2.68
CA ILE A 131 10.71 1.41 -2.63
C ILE A 131 11.78 1.47 -3.73
N ILE A 132 12.58 0.41 -3.85
CA ILE A 132 13.68 0.36 -4.82
C ILE A 132 13.17 -0.12 -6.18
N GLY A 133 12.20 -1.05 -6.17
CA GLY A 133 11.54 -1.61 -7.35
C GLY A 133 10.79 -0.57 -8.18
N THR A 134 10.44 0.60 -7.60
CA THR A 134 9.95 1.78 -8.34
C THR A 134 10.81 2.11 -9.58
N CYS A 135 12.11 1.80 -9.54
CA CYS A 135 13.01 1.97 -10.68
C CYS A 135 12.64 1.15 -11.93
N HIS A 136 11.79 0.13 -11.84
CA HIS A 136 11.34 -0.63 -13.02
C HIS A 136 10.50 0.18 -14.00
N HIS A 137 9.92 1.29 -13.55
CA HIS A 137 9.25 2.25 -14.43
C HIS A 137 10.21 3.23 -15.10
N LEU A 138 11.46 3.28 -14.61
CA LEU A 138 12.43 4.26 -15.04
C LEU A 138 13.41 3.72 -16.09
N TYR A 139 13.40 2.40 -16.37
CA TYR A 139 14.34 1.71 -17.26
C TYR A 139 14.69 2.48 -18.53
N PHE A 140 13.69 3.05 -19.19
CA PHE A 140 13.82 3.69 -20.50
C PHE A 140 13.49 5.19 -20.48
N SER A 141 13.56 5.83 -19.30
CA SER A 141 13.19 7.24 -19.07
C SER A 141 14.38 8.21 -18.98
N GLY A 142 15.57 7.78 -19.43
CA GLY A 142 16.80 8.58 -19.37
C GLY A 142 17.60 8.42 -18.07
N THR A 143 17.42 7.30 -17.36
CA THR A 143 18.19 6.97 -16.14
C THR A 143 19.44 6.14 -16.44
N PRO A 144 20.47 6.21 -15.57
CA PRO A 144 21.67 5.38 -15.71
C PRO A 144 21.36 3.88 -15.54
N THR A 145 22.22 3.00 -16.09
CA THR A 145 22.08 1.53 -16.05
C THR A 145 21.89 0.96 -14.64
N VAL A 146 22.40 1.66 -13.62
CA VAL A 146 22.19 1.28 -12.23
C VAL A 146 20.69 1.21 -11.89
N ALA A 147 19.86 2.16 -12.34
CA ALA A 147 18.42 2.14 -12.09
C ALA A 147 17.76 0.90 -12.69
N LEU A 148 18.24 0.44 -13.85
CA LEU A 148 17.77 -0.81 -14.47
C LEU A 148 18.13 -2.03 -13.60
N ALA A 149 19.37 -2.11 -13.12
CA ALA A 149 19.80 -3.22 -12.26
C ALA A 149 19.06 -3.25 -10.92
N TRP A 150 18.84 -2.09 -10.28
CA TRP A 150 18.08 -2.03 -9.03
C TRP A 150 16.59 -2.31 -9.25
N GLY A 151 16.00 -1.73 -10.29
CA GLY A 151 14.59 -1.96 -10.62
C GLY A 151 14.32 -3.44 -10.81
N SER A 152 15.10 -4.14 -11.65
CA SER A 152 14.83 -5.56 -11.98
C SER A 152 14.99 -6.49 -10.79
N VAL A 153 16.01 -6.28 -9.95
CA VAL A 153 16.27 -7.12 -8.78
C VAL A 153 15.19 -6.91 -7.71
N PHE A 154 14.86 -5.65 -7.40
CA PHE A 154 13.98 -5.36 -6.27
C PHE A 154 12.49 -5.51 -6.61
N SER A 155 12.07 -5.21 -7.83
CA SER A 155 10.68 -5.47 -8.25
C SER A 155 10.39 -6.98 -8.35
N ALA A 156 11.39 -7.81 -8.65
CA ALA A 156 11.24 -9.26 -8.60
C ALA A 156 10.94 -9.77 -7.18
N LEU A 157 11.44 -9.09 -6.15
CA LEU A 157 11.14 -9.43 -4.75
C LEU A 157 9.70 -9.07 -4.36
N GLU A 158 9.08 -8.11 -5.06
CA GLU A 158 7.67 -7.70 -4.81
C GLU A 158 6.69 -8.83 -5.11
N VAL A 159 7.03 -9.77 -6.01
CA VAL A 159 6.16 -10.91 -6.34
C VAL A 159 6.07 -11.93 -5.20
N VAL A 160 7.09 -12.01 -4.34
CA VAL A 160 7.18 -13.04 -3.30
C VAL A 160 6.02 -12.95 -2.28
N PRO A 161 5.73 -11.79 -1.65
CA PRO A 161 4.54 -11.63 -0.82
C PRO A 161 3.23 -11.96 -1.51
N LEU A 162 3.06 -11.57 -2.77
CA LEU A 162 1.80 -11.72 -3.51
C LEU A 162 1.38 -13.19 -3.63
N THR A 163 2.35 -14.08 -3.84
CA THR A 163 2.12 -15.52 -3.87
C THR A 163 1.76 -16.09 -2.50
N MET A 164 2.30 -15.53 -1.41
CA MET A 164 2.01 -15.97 -0.03
C MET A 164 0.61 -15.53 0.44
N VAL A 165 0.12 -14.37 -0.01
CA VAL A 165 -1.24 -13.90 0.30
C VAL A 165 -2.30 -14.86 -0.26
N ALA A 166 -2.06 -15.45 -1.45
CA ALA A 166 -2.97 -16.44 -2.03
C ALA A 166 -3.13 -17.70 -1.15
N PHE A 167 -2.03 -18.22 -0.57
CA PHE A 167 -2.11 -19.34 0.37
C PHE A 167 -2.92 -19.00 1.61
N SER A 168 -2.73 -17.79 2.15
CA SER A 168 -3.49 -17.31 3.30
C SER A 168 -4.98 -17.20 3.00
N ALA A 169 -5.35 -16.70 1.81
CA ALA A 169 -6.74 -16.62 1.36
C ALA A 169 -7.39 -17.99 1.16
N PHE A 170 -6.65 -18.98 0.63
CA PHE A 170 -7.13 -20.36 0.54
C PHE A 170 -7.30 -21.02 1.90
N ASP A 171 -6.40 -20.73 2.85
CA ASP A 171 -6.49 -21.23 4.22
C ASP A 171 -7.67 -20.61 4.96
N ASP A 172 -7.94 -19.32 4.78
CA ASP A 172 -9.10 -18.62 5.34
C ASP A 172 -10.42 -19.15 4.76
N LEU A 173 -10.48 -19.46 3.46
CA LEU A 173 -11.61 -20.15 2.83
C LEU A 173 -11.82 -21.56 3.42
N ARG A 174 -10.74 -22.35 3.59
CA ARG A 174 -10.79 -23.71 4.14
C ARG A 174 -11.17 -23.73 5.63
N ARG A 175 -10.74 -22.71 6.39
CA ARG A 175 -11.14 -22.49 7.78
C ARG A 175 -12.59 -22.06 7.93
N GLY A 176 -13.34 -21.94 6.82
CA GLY A 176 -14.77 -21.69 6.68
C GLY A 176 -15.74 -22.66 7.39
N LYS A 177 -15.37 -23.22 8.55
CA LYS A 177 -16.30 -23.58 9.63
C LYS A 177 -16.80 -22.29 10.29
N LEU A 178 -17.54 -21.49 9.51
CA LEU A 178 -18.02 -20.18 9.90
C LEU A 178 -18.97 -20.33 11.10
N THR A 179 -18.57 -19.74 12.22
CA THR A 179 -19.49 -19.43 13.33
C THR A 179 -20.68 -18.61 12.79
N PRO A 180 -21.86 -18.65 13.43
CA PRO A 180 -23.08 -17.99 12.90
C PRO A 180 -22.91 -16.50 12.56
N TRP A 181 -21.99 -15.80 13.25
CA TRP A 181 -21.69 -14.39 12.97
C TRP A 181 -20.81 -14.20 11.73
N ALA A 182 -19.90 -15.13 11.41
CA ALA A 182 -19.00 -15.02 10.28
C ALA A 182 -19.76 -15.20 8.94
N GLN A 183 -20.85 -15.97 8.94
CA GLN A 183 -21.82 -16.03 7.84
C GLN A 183 -22.44 -14.66 7.50
N ARG A 184 -22.57 -13.78 8.49
CA ARG A 184 -23.10 -12.42 8.32
C ARG A 184 -22.12 -11.51 7.57
N TYR A 185 -20.82 -11.82 7.60
CA TYR A 185 -19.74 -11.11 6.90
C TYR A 185 -19.23 -11.85 5.66
N LYS A 186 -20.00 -12.80 5.11
CA LYS A 186 -19.59 -13.61 3.95
C LYS A 186 -19.10 -12.80 2.76
N TRP A 187 -19.75 -11.67 2.46
CA TRP A 187 -19.43 -10.84 1.31
C TRP A 187 -18.09 -10.10 1.46
N PRO A 188 -17.84 -9.37 2.56
CA PRO A 188 -16.49 -8.84 2.84
C PRO A 188 -15.39 -9.89 2.75
N ILE A 189 -15.63 -11.09 3.30
CA ILE A 189 -14.65 -12.19 3.25
C ILE A 189 -14.38 -12.61 1.79
N HIS A 190 -15.43 -12.79 0.97
CA HIS A 190 -15.26 -13.11 -0.45
C HIS A 190 -14.51 -12.01 -1.23
N PHE A 191 -14.73 -10.73 -0.91
CA PHE A 191 -13.95 -9.64 -1.51
C PHE A 191 -12.49 -9.69 -1.10
N PHE A 192 -12.15 -9.99 0.16
CA PHE A 192 -10.76 -10.16 0.57
C PHE A 192 -10.07 -11.33 -0.14
N VAL A 193 -10.80 -12.43 -0.34
CA VAL A 193 -10.32 -13.57 -1.13
C VAL A 193 -10.09 -13.17 -2.59
N ALA A 194 -11.02 -12.43 -3.20
CA ALA A 194 -10.87 -11.95 -4.57
C ALA A 194 -9.70 -10.97 -4.71
N VAL A 195 -9.48 -10.09 -3.73
CA VAL A 195 -8.31 -9.20 -3.66
C VAL A 195 -7.03 -10.03 -3.64
N ALA A 196 -6.93 -11.03 -2.76
CA ALA A 196 -5.76 -11.90 -2.70
C ALA A 196 -5.49 -12.65 -4.02
N PHE A 197 -6.54 -13.16 -4.66
CA PHE A 197 -6.44 -13.82 -5.97
C PHE A 197 -5.91 -12.87 -7.05
N TRP A 198 -6.51 -11.68 -7.17
CA TRP A 198 -6.09 -10.70 -8.18
C TRP A 198 -4.73 -10.06 -7.87
N ASN A 199 -4.32 -10.01 -6.60
CA ASN A 199 -2.96 -9.59 -6.24
C ASN A 199 -1.93 -10.58 -6.79
N MET A 200 -2.19 -11.89 -6.66
CA MET A 200 -1.31 -12.93 -7.21
C MET A 200 -1.33 -12.97 -8.75
N VAL A 201 -2.51 -12.96 -9.38
CA VAL A 201 -2.64 -13.13 -10.83
C VAL A 201 -2.36 -11.83 -11.58
N GLY A 202 -2.95 -10.72 -11.14
CA GLY A 202 -2.79 -9.41 -11.75
C GLY A 202 -1.38 -8.86 -11.53
N ALA A 203 -1.06 -8.51 -10.28
CA ALA A 203 0.24 -7.92 -9.95
C ALA A 203 1.38 -8.93 -10.03
N GLY A 204 1.21 -10.15 -9.49
CA GLY A 204 2.26 -11.17 -9.53
C GLY A 204 2.54 -11.72 -10.93
N LEU A 205 1.60 -12.47 -11.52
CA LEU A 205 1.84 -13.16 -12.79
C LEU A 205 1.96 -12.19 -13.98
N PHE A 206 0.97 -11.32 -14.18
CA PHE A 206 0.99 -10.40 -15.32
C PHE A 206 1.95 -9.23 -15.12
N GLY A 207 2.15 -8.75 -13.88
CA GLY A 207 3.18 -7.76 -13.60
C GLY A 207 4.58 -8.31 -13.88
N PHE A 208 4.90 -9.52 -13.41
CA PHE A 208 6.23 -10.10 -13.65
C PHE A 208 6.50 -10.41 -15.14
N LEU A 209 5.45 -10.73 -15.91
CA LEU A 209 5.56 -10.95 -17.36
C LEU A 209 6.17 -9.73 -18.09
N ILE A 210 5.93 -8.52 -17.60
CA ILE A 210 6.40 -7.26 -18.20
C ILE A 210 7.53 -6.59 -17.41
N ASN A 211 8.04 -7.24 -16.36
CA ASN A 211 9.01 -6.67 -15.43
C ASN A 211 10.51 -6.74 -15.79
N PRO A 212 11.02 -7.71 -16.58
CA PRO A 212 12.44 -8.10 -16.50
C PRO A 212 13.43 -6.98 -16.82
#